data_AF-A0AA39WFI1-F1
#
_entry.id   AF-A0AA39WFI1-F1
#
_cell.length_a   1.000
_cell.length_b   1.000
_cell.length_c   1.000
_cell.angle_alpha   90.00
_cell.angle_beta   90.00
_cell.angle_gamma   90.00
#
_symmetry.space_group_name_H-M   'P 1'
#
loop_
_entity.id
_entity.type
_entity.pdbx_description
1 polymer ?
#
loop_
_entity_poly.entity_id
_entity_poly.type
_entity_poly.pdbx_seq_one_letter_code
_entity_poly.pdbx_strand_id
1 'polypeptide(L)'
;YNKIHFCVEQAARDGLEYCWVDTCCIDKSSYTLIEEAIRRMFYRYRGAEKCYVYLSDISIGEAKSIEEAPRGWESDFRKSTWFTRIWTLQEALAPKEVEFFSAERVWLGDKTTLDALLHQTMKVPRQVLRRADMMTFSIEEKFSWGKDRTAGVEEDMAYSIMGLFNVTTMGINYGEGSQALFRLRE
;
A
#
# COMPACT_ATOMS: atom_id res chain seq x y z
N TYR A 1 6.39 4.03 16.57
CA TYR A 1 7.59 3.22 16.25
C TYR A 1 7.30 1.73 16.03
N ASN A 2 6.21 1.16 16.55
CA ASN A 2 5.90 -0.27 16.42
C ASN A 2 5.99 -0.84 14.99
N LYS A 3 5.50 -0.11 13.98
CA LYS A 3 5.62 -0.49 12.55
C LYS A 3 7.07 -0.73 12.11
N ILE A 4 8.00 0.13 12.54
CA ILE A 4 9.42 0.05 12.17
C ILE A 4 10.07 -1.16 12.85
N HIS A 5 9.86 -1.32 14.16
CA HIS A 5 10.38 -2.48 14.90
C HIS A 5 9.86 -3.80 14.32
N PHE A 6 8.55 -3.87 14.05
CA PHE A 6 7.94 -5.02 13.39
C PHE A 6 8.60 -5.30 12.03
N CYS A 7 8.75 -4.28 11.17
CA CYS A 7 9.31 -4.46 9.83
C CYS A 7 10.76 -5.00 9.90
N VAL A 8 11.60 -4.44 10.77
CA VAL A 8 12.99 -4.89 10.97
C VAL A 8 13.03 -6.34 11.48
N GLU A 9 12.23 -6.66 12.49
CA GLU A 9 12.17 -8.02 13.03
C GLU A 9 11.65 -9.03 12.00
N GLN A 10 10.62 -8.68 11.24
CA GLN A 10 10.04 -9.58 10.24
C GLN A 10 10.98 -9.78 9.05
N ALA A 11 11.63 -8.71 8.59
CA ALA A 11 12.68 -8.80 7.57
C ALA A 11 13.81 -9.72 8.02
N ALA A 12 14.27 -9.60 9.27
CA ALA A 12 15.29 -10.48 9.83
C ALA A 12 14.85 -11.95 9.91
N ARG A 13 13.58 -12.22 10.28
CA ARG A 13 13.01 -13.59 10.27
C ARG A 13 13.00 -14.19 8.87
N ASP A 14 12.74 -13.37 7.87
CA ASP A 14 12.70 -13.77 6.45
C ASP A 14 14.09 -13.77 5.79
N GLY A 15 15.16 -13.46 6.53
CA GLY A 15 16.53 -13.44 6.02
C GLY A 15 16.87 -12.25 5.12
N LEU A 16 16.10 -11.15 5.20
CA LEU A 16 16.32 -9.93 4.44
C LEU A 16 17.22 -8.97 5.21
N GLU A 17 18.32 -8.52 4.58
CA GLU A 17 19.33 -7.65 5.20
C GLU A 17 18.87 -6.18 5.35
N TYR A 18 18.00 -5.73 4.44
CA TYR A 18 17.54 -4.33 4.39
C TYR A 18 16.02 -4.25 4.34
N CYS A 19 15.45 -3.31 5.10
CA CYS A 19 14.05 -2.94 4.99
C CYS A 19 13.92 -1.45 4.67
N TRP A 20 12.88 -1.09 3.92
CA TRP A 20 12.54 0.30 3.64
C TRP A 20 11.19 0.64 4.28
N VAL A 21 11.13 1.75 5.01
CA VAL A 21 9.90 2.28 5.61
C VAL A 21 9.87 3.78 5.35
N ASP A 22 8.85 4.22 4.62
CA ASP A 22 8.58 5.62 4.23
C ASP A 22 8.86 6.64 5.34
N THR A 23 8.45 6.31 6.56
CA THR A 23 8.49 7.19 7.73
C THR A 23 9.91 7.54 8.17
N CYS A 24 10.88 6.62 8.00
CA CYS A 24 12.27 6.83 8.43
C CYS A 24 13.27 6.85 7.28
N CYS A 25 12.91 6.34 6.10
CA CYS A 25 13.80 6.26 4.94
C CYS A 25 13.64 7.43 3.97
N ILE A 26 12.66 8.32 4.19
CA ILE A 26 12.48 9.55 3.43
C ILE A 26 12.77 10.71 4.37
N ASP A 27 13.77 11.52 4.04
CA ASP A 27 14.01 12.77 4.74
C ASP A 27 12.95 13.80 4.33
N LYS A 28 11.99 14.03 5.22
CA LYS A 28 10.89 14.97 5.00
C LYS A 28 11.28 16.44 5.16
N SER A 29 12.52 16.74 5.55
CA SER A 29 13.03 18.11 5.60
C SER A 29 13.55 18.60 4.24
N SER A 30 13.79 17.67 3.31
CA SER A 30 14.32 17.97 1.98
C SER A 30 13.26 17.72 0.91
N TYR A 31 12.81 18.82 0.28
CA TYR A 31 11.85 18.76 -0.81
C TYR A 31 12.32 17.87 -1.97
N THR A 32 13.60 17.95 -2.33
CA THR A 32 14.17 17.18 -3.44
C THR A 32 14.14 15.68 -3.16
N LEU A 33 14.38 15.28 -1.90
CA LEU A 33 14.29 13.88 -1.48
C LEU A 33 12.83 13.39 -1.41
N ILE A 34 11.88 14.24 -1.01
CA ILE A 34 10.45 13.92 -1.08
C ILE A 34 10.04 13.69 -2.54
N GLU A 35 10.38 14.62 -3.42
CA GLU A 35 10.06 14.54 -4.84
C GLU A 35 10.65 13.27 -5.46
N GLU A 36 11.93 12.98 -5.22
CA GLU A 36 12.55 11.74 -5.69
C GLU A 36 11.85 10.50 -5.13
N ALA A 37 11.54 10.50 -3.82
CA ALA A 37 10.88 9.38 -3.17
C ALA A 37 9.52 9.09 -3.78
N ILE A 38 8.69 10.12 -4.02
CA ILE A 38 7.38 9.98 -4.64
C ILE A 38 7.50 9.39 -6.05
N ARG A 39 8.39 9.95 -6.88
CA ARG A 39 8.62 9.46 -8.27
C ARG A 39 9.06 8.01 -8.31
N ARG A 40 9.79 7.54 -7.29
CA ARG A 40 10.37 6.18 -7.24
C ARG A 40 9.56 5.21 -6.38
N MET A 41 8.55 5.67 -5.64
CA MET A 41 7.91 4.86 -4.60
C MET A 41 7.27 3.59 -5.16
N PHE A 42 6.50 3.73 -6.25
CA PHE A 42 5.89 2.60 -6.93
C PHE A 42 6.92 1.57 -7.40
N TYR A 43 8.02 2.03 -8.00
CA TYR A 43 9.09 1.14 -8.48
C TYR A 43 9.85 0.47 -7.34
N ARG A 44 10.03 1.18 -6.21
CA ARG A 44 10.63 0.63 -5.00
C ARG A 44 9.77 -0.50 -4.44
N TYR A 45 8.46 -0.29 -4.34
CA TYR A 45 7.51 -1.33 -3.94
C TYR A 45 7.52 -2.51 -4.94
N ARG A 46 7.54 -2.23 -6.25
CA ARG A 46 7.60 -3.25 -7.30
C ARG A 46 8.88 -4.10 -7.26
N GLY A 47 10.00 -3.49 -6.88
CA GLY A 47 11.29 -4.15 -6.76
C GLY A 47 11.54 -4.81 -5.39
N ALA A 48 10.63 -4.66 -4.43
CA ALA A 48 10.77 -5.29 -3.12
C ALA A 48 10.56 -6.81 -3.23
N GLU A 49 11.38 -7.57 -2.50
CA GLU A 49 11.21 -9.02 -2.36
C GLU A 49 9.88 -9.33 -1.67
N LYS A 50 9.65 -8.70 -0.51
CA LYS A 50 8.41 -8.77 0.26
C LYS A 50 7.96 -7.39 0.71
N CYS A 51 6.66 -7.20 0.81
CA CYS A 51 6.04 -6.04 1.42
C CYS A 51 5.18 -6.45 2.61
N TYR A 52 5.52 -5.94 3.80
CA TYR A 52 4.80 -6.25 5.03
C TYR A 52 3.79 -5.14 5.35
N VAL A 53 2.52 -5.50 5.41
CA VAL A 53 1.42 -4.61 5.80
C VAL A 53 1.08 -4.88 7.26
N TYR A 54 1.51 -3.97 8.13
CA TYR A 54 1.20 -4.00 9.56
C TYR A 54 -0.07 -3.21 9.86
N LEU A 55 -1.15 -3.92 10.16
CA LEU A 55 -2.48 -3.37 10.46
C LEU A 55 -2.64 -3.17 11.97
N SER A 56 -2.19 -2.02 12.46
CA SER A 56 -2.26 -1.69 13.89
C SER A 56 -3.67 -1.54 14.46
N ASP A 57 -4.68 -1.42 13.60
CA ASP A 57 -6.10 -1.28 13.95
C ASP A 57 -6.86 -2.61 13.91
N ILE A 58 -6.18 -3.72 13.59
CA ILE A 58 -6.76 -5.07 13.59
C ILE A 58 -6.13 -5.85 14.74
N SER A 59 -6.94 -6.20 15.74
CA SER A 59 -6.53 -7.02 16.88
C SER A 59 -7.19 -8.39 16.81
N ILE A 60 -6.40 -9.43 17.06
CA ILE A 60 -6.91 -10.81 17.21
C ILE A 60 -6.89 -11.30 18.67
N GLY A 61 -6.65 -10.40 19.63
CA GLY A 61 -6.62 -10.72 21.05
C GLY A 61 -5.43 -11.61 21.44
N GLU A 62 -5.69 -12.69 22.18
CA GLU A 62 -4.65 -13.62 22.65
C GLU A 62 -4.29 -14.72 21.62
N ALA A 63 -4.98 -14.74 20.47
CA ALA A 63 -4.73 -15.72 19.41
C ALA A 63 -3.29 -15.59 18.89
N LYS A 64 -2.60 -16.73 18.74
CA LYS A 64 -1.21 -16.77 18.23
C LYS A 64 -1.14 -17.08 16.75
N SER A 65 -2.25 -17.48 16.16
CA SER A 65 -2.38 -17.78 14.74
C SER A 65 -3.78 -17.43 14.23
N ILE A 66 -3.94 -17.44 12.91
CA ILE A 66 -5.22 -17.12 12.27
C ILE A 66 -6.27 -18.20 12.53
N GLU A 67 -5.86 -19.44 12.78
CA GLU A 67 -6.74 -20.56 13.13
C GLU A 67 -7.38 -20.39 14.51
N GLU A 68 -6.68 -19.71 15.42
CA GLU A 68 -7.16 -19.37 16.76
C GLU A 68 -7.94 -18.04 16.79
N ALA A 69 -7.91 -17.27 15.70
CA ALA A 69 -8.48 -15.94 15.67
C ALA A 69 -10.01 -15.95 15.84
N PRO A 70 -10.59 -14.92 16.50
CA PRO A 70 -12.04 -14.80 16.64
C PRO A 70 -12.76 -14.77 15.29
N ARG A 71 -13.95 -15.36 15.19
CA ARG A 71 -14.76 -15.47 13.95
C ARG A 71 -15.20 -14.13 13.31
N GLY A 72 -14.70 -12.99 13.79
CA GLY A 72 -15.06 -11.64 13.32
C GLY A 72 -13.90 -10.80 12.77
N TRP A 73 -12.64 -11.26 12.85
CA TRP A 73 -11.49 -10.42 12.48
C TRP A 73 -11.53 -9.93 11.03
N GLU A 74 -12.14 -10.70 10.10
CA GLU A 74 -12.30 -10.26 8.71
C GLU A 74 -13.25 -9.05 8.56
N SER A 75 -14.20 -8.88 9.49
CA SER A 75 -15.09 -7.71 9.51
C SER A 75 -14.30 -6.45 9.86
N ASP A 76 -13.39 -6.58 10.83
CA ASP A 76 -12.49 -5.49 11.22
C ASP A 76 -11.48 -5.22 10.11
N PHE A 77 -10.94 -6.26 9.47
CA PHE A 77 -10.05 -6.15 8.31
C PHE A 77 -10.68 -5.29 7.21
N ARG A 78 -11.94 -5.54 6.85
CA ARG A 78 -12.69 -4.72 5.86
C ARG A 78 -12.80 -3.25 6.23
N LYS A 79 -12.74 -2.93 7.52
CA LYS A 79 -12.85 -1.57 8.08
C LYS A 79 -11.50 -0.93 8.40
N SER A 80 -10.38 -1.64 8.20
CA SER A 80 -9.06 -1.09 8.49
C SER A 80 -8.85 0.21 7.73
N THR A 81 -8.32 1.20 8.45
CA THR A 81 -7.90 2.49 7.93
C THR A 81 -6.80 2.38 6.88
N TRP A 82 -6.12 1.23 6.78
CA TRP A 82 -5.17 0.99 5.70
C TRP A 82 -5.88 0.98 4.33
N PHE A 83 -7.09 0.43 4.23
CA PHE A 83 -7.84 0.37 2.97
C PHE A 83 -8.43 1.71 2.54
N THR A 84 -8.53 2.68 3.45
CA THR A 84 -9.09 4.00 3.15
C THR A 84 -8.04 4.98 2.63
N ARG A 85 -6.75 4.73 2.84
CA ARG A 85 -5.68 5.64 2.41
C ARG A 85 -5.30 5.42 0.96
N ILE A 86 -5.06 6.48 0.20
CA ILE A 86 -4.70 6.36 -1.23
C ILE A 86 -3.30 5.79 -1.43
N TRP A 87 -2.34 6.16 -0.58
CA TRP A 87 -0.95 5.72 -0.64
C TRP A 87 -0.79 4.20 -0.53
N THR A 88 -1.71 3.52 0.16
CA THR A 88 -1.66 2.07 0.35
C THR A 88 -2.07 1.30 -0.90
N LEU A 89 -2.64 1.97 -1.91
CA LEU A 89 -2.97 1.33 -3.18
C LEU A 89 -1.70 0.87 -3.90
N GLN A 90 -0.66 1.69 -3.95
CA GLN A 90 0.62 1.24 -4.53
C GLN A 90 1.33 0.20 -3.65
N GLU A 91 1.21 0.26 -2.32
CA GLU A 91 1.71 -0.78 -1.40
C GLU A 91 1.05 -2.14 -1.69
N ALA A 92 -0.24 -2.12 -2.00
CA ALA A 92 -0.98 -3.32 -2.35
C ALA A 92 -0.65 -3.82 -3.76
N LEU A 93 -0.57 -2.92 -4.75
CA LEU A 93 -0.59 -3.31 -6.16
C LEU A 93 0.79 -3.47 -6.77
N ALA A 94 1.80 -2.72 -6.33
CA ALA A 94 3.12 -2.74 -6.94
C ALA A 94 3.96 -3.96 -6.56
N PRO A 95 4.07 -4.37 -5.26
CA PRO A 95 4.91 -5.49 -4.87
C PRO A 95 4.39 -6.83 -5.39
N LYS A 96 5.34 -7.73 -5.64
CA LYS A 96 5.05 -9.12 -5.96
C LYS A 96 4.38 -9.83 -4.79
N GLU A 97 5.00 -9.76 -3.62
CA GLU A 97 4.55 -10.42 -2.41
C GLU A 97 4.11 -9.38 -1.38
N VAL A 98 2.90 -9.56 -0.85
CA VAL A 98 2.35 -8.72 0.21
C VAL A 98 1.77 -9.62 1.27
N GLU A 99 2.24 -9.45 2.50
CA GLU A 99 1.82 -10.19 3.68
C GLU A 99 1.19 -9.23 4.69
N PHE A 100 0.04 -9.61 5.23
CA PHE A 100 -0.75 -8.79 6.16
C PHE A 100 -0.58 -9.32 7.58
N PHE A 101 -0.40 -8.41 8.54
CA PHE A 101 -0.18 -8.73 9.94
C PHE A 101 -1.09 -7.91 10.85
N SER A 102 -1.54 -8.52 11.95
CA SER A 102 -2.32 -7.84 12.99
C SER A 102 -1.45 -6.91 13.86
N ALA A 103 -2.10 -6.18 14.76
CA ALA A 103 -1.44 -5.38 15.80
C ALA A 103 -0.54 -6.24 16.72
N GLU A 104 -0.88 -7.51 16.91
CA GLU A 104 -0.11 -8.50 17.67
C GLU A 104 1.02 -9.14 16.85
N ARG A 105 1.25 -8.68 15.61
CA ARG A 105 2.25 -9.20 14.67
C ARG A 105 1.97 -10.63 14.20
N VAL A 106 0.72 -11.06 14.31
CA VAL A 106 0.29 -12.37 13.80
C VAL A 106 -0.03 -12.25 12.32
N TRP A 107 0.45 -13.21 11.53
CA TRP A 107 0.19 -13.27 10.10
C TRP A 107 -1.30 -13.56 9.86
N LEU A 108 -1.94 -12.66 9.11
CA LEU A 108 -3.35 -12.75 8.75
C LEU A 108 -3.55 -13.41 7.38
N GLY A 109 -2.55 -13.28 6.50
CA GLY A 109 -2.62 -13.82 5.15
C GLY A 109 -1.78 -13.05 4.14
N ASP A 110 -1.83 -13.50 2.89
CA ASP A 110 -1.19 -12.87 1.74
C ASP A 110 -2.23 -12.55 0.65
N LYS A 111 -1.77 -12.06 -0.50
CA LYS A 111 -2.64 -11.75 -1.66
C LYS A 111 -3.44 -12.95 -2.17
N THR A 112 -2.95 -14.18 -1.99
CA THR A 112 -3.58 -15.41 -2.45
C THR A 112 -4.60 -15.90 -1.44
N THR A 113 -4.23 -15.95 -0.15
CA THR A 113 -5.12 -16.45 0.91
C THR A 113 -6.24 -15.47 1.22
N LEU A 114 -5.98 -14.15 1.09
CA LEU A 114 -6.96 -13.09 1.30
C LEU A 114 -7.58 -12.56 0.00
N ASP A 115 -7.38 -13.23 -1.14
CA ASP A 115 -7.74 -12.75 -2.47
C ASP A 115 -9.22 -12.29 -2.58
N ALA A 116 -10.16 -13.05 -2.03
CA ALA A 116 -11.58 -12.68 -2.02
C ALA A 116 -11.85 -11.47 -1.09
N LEU A 117 -11.22 -11.46 0.09
CA LEU A 117 -11.37 -10.40 1.10
C LEU A 117 -10.79 -9.08 0.58
N LEU A 118 -9.61 -9.11 -0.01
CA LEU A 118 -8.94 -7.96 -0.63
C LEU A 118 -9.74 -7.43 -1.82
N HIS A 119 -10.24 -8.30 -2.69
CA HIS A 119 -11.09 -7.88 -3.82
C HIS A 119 -12.33 -7.12 -3.35
N GLN A 120 -13.05 -7.67 -2.37
CA GLN A 120 -14.25 -7.04 -1.80
C GLN A 120 -13.93 -5.71 -1.12
N THR A 121 -12.83 -5.65 -0.37
CA THR A 121 -12.47 -4.48 0.44
C THR A 121 -11.89 -3.35 -0.42
N MET A 122 -10.93 -3.67 -1.28
CA MET A 122 -10.23 -2.70 -2.11
C MET A 122 -11.02 -2.28 -3.35
N LYS A 123 -12.03 -3.05 -3.75
CA LYS A 123 -12.77 -2.87 -5.01
C LYS A 123 -11.86 -2.85 -6.24
N VAL A 124 -10.79 -3.64 -6.19
CA VAL A 124 -9.83 -3.84 -7.28
C VAL A 124 -10.05 -5.23 -7.87
N PRO A 125 -10.02 -5.43 -9.20
CA PRO A 125 -10.16 -6.75 -9.80
C PRO A 125 -9.11 -7.74 -9.27
N ARG A 126 -9.54 -8.99 -9.01
CA ARG A 126 -8.65 -10.07 -8.54
C ARG A 126 -7.43 -10.27 -9.44
N GLN A 127 -7.61 -10.06 -10.75
CA GLN A 127 -6.53 -10.14 -11.74
C GLN A 127 -5.39 -9.15 -11.44
N VAL A 128 -5.72 -7.92 -11.04
CA VAL A 128 -4.72 -6.90 -10.67
C VAL A 128 -3.99 -7.30 -9.40
N LEU A 129 -4.71 -7.79 -8.38
CA LEU A 129 -4.11 -8.30 -7.13
C LEU A 129 -3.16 -9.48 -7.42
N ARG A 130 -3.48 -10.30 -8.43
CA ARG A 130 -2.69 -11.44 -8.91
C ARG A 130 -1.68 -11.09 -10.00
N ARG A 131 -1.27 -9.82 -10.10
CA ARG A 131 -0.18 -9.35 -10.97
C ARG A 131 -0.50 -9.36 -12.47
N ALA A 132 -1.75 -9.10 -12.85
CA ALA A 132 -2.04 -8.74 -14.24
C ALA A 132 -1.21 -7.51 -14.65
N ASP A 133 -0.81 -7.47 -15.91
CA ASP A 133 -0.09 -6.32 -16.45
C ASP A 133 -0.99 -5.08 -16.34
N MET A 134 -0.49 -4.03 -15.68
CA MET A 134 -1.24 -2.79 -15.51
C MET A 134 -1.63 -2.17 -16.87
N MET A 135 -0.92 -2.49 -17.95
CA MET A 135 -1.25 -2.03 -19.30
C MET A 135 -2.55 -2.61 -19.87
N THR A 136 -3.09 -3.70 -19.28
CA THR A 136 -4.35 -4.31 -19.75
C THR A 136 -5.60 -3.62 -19.27
N PHE A 137 -5.49 -2.66 -18.35
CA PHE A 137 -6.61 -1.93 -17.76
C PHE A 137 -6.67 -0.51 -18.31
N SER A 138 -7.89 -0.02 -18.52
CA SER A 138 -8.14 1.34 -19.00
C SER A 138 -7.68 2.38 -17.98
N ILE A 139 -7.49 3.62 -18.45
CA ILE A 139 -7.14 4.75 -17.58
C ILE A 139 -8.23 4.95 -16.52
N GLU A 140 -9.50 4.90 -16.93
CA GLU A 140 -10.67 5.06 -16.07
C GLU A 140 -10.75 3.95 -15.01
N GLU A 141 -10.46 2.70 -15.40
CA GLU A 141 -10.41 1.58 -14.46
C GLU A 141 -9.38 1.82 -13.36
N LYS A 142 -8.16 2.23 -13.73
CA LYS A 142 -7.09 2.54 -12.76
C LYS A 142 -7.47 3.67 -11.82
N PHE A 143 -8.06 4.75 -12.33
CA PHE A 143 -8.56 5.84 -11.49
C PHE A 143 -9.67 5.37 -10.55
N SER A 144 -10.53 4.44 -10.99
CA SER A 144 -11.63 3.93 -10.16
C SER A 144 -11.16 3.20 -8.90
N TRP A 145 -9.94 2.64 -8.90
CA TRP A 145 -9.36 1.94 -7.74
C TRP A 145 -8.99 2.87 -6.59
N GLY A 146 -8.77 4.16 -6.89
CA GLY A 146 -8.48 5.21 -5.92
C GLY A 146 -9.70 6.00 -5.43
N LYS A 147 -10.87 5.83 -6.06
CA LYS A 147 -12.01 6.77 -5.92
C LYS A 147 -12.60 6.89 -4.51
N ASP A 148 -12.61 5.79 -3.76
CA ASP A 148 -13.22 5.71 -2.42
C ASP A 148 -12.17 5.92 -1.31
N ARG A 149 -10.94 6.30 -1.69
CA ARG A 149 -9.81 6.49 -0.78
C ARG A 149 -9.59 7.98 -0.51
N THR A 150 -8.89 8.26 0.57
CA THR A 150 -8.57 9.60 1.05
C THR A 150 -7.06 9.80 1.12
N ALA A 151 -6.68 11.06 1.04
CA ALA A 151 -5.31 11.53 1.21
C ALA A 151 -5.26 12.58 2.32
N GLY A 152 -4.09 12.71 2.97
CA GLY A 152 -3.87 13.78 3.95
C GLY A 152 -3.72 15.14 3.29
N VAL A 153 -3.21 15.16 2.05
CA VAL A 153 -3.07 16.35 1.20
C VAL A 153 -3.74 16.05 -0.14
N GLU A 154 -4.39 17.04 -0.75
CA GLU A 154 -5.26 16.81 -1.90
C GLU A 154 -4.51 16.28 -3.14
N GLU A 155 -3.29 16.75 -3.40
CA GLU A 155 -2.50 16.36 -4.57
C GLU A 155 -1.91 14.94 -4.47
N ASP A 156 -1.76 14.40 -3.26
CA ASP A 156 -1.42 13.00 -3.02
C ASP A 156 -2.45 12.04 -3.66
N MET A 157 -3.70 12.48 -3.93
CA MET A 157 -4.65 11.68 -4.72
C MET A 157 -4.13 11.35 -6.12
N ALA A 158 -3.27 12.20 -6.69
CA ALA A 158 -2.58 11.96 -7.94
C ALA A 158 -1.22 11.28 -7.73
N TYR A 159 -0.39 11.84 -6.85
CA TYR A 159 0.99 11.36 -6.65
C TYR A 159 1.07 9.90 -6.20
N SER A 160 0.09 9.46 -5.41
CA SER A 160 0.01 8.07 -4.92
C SER A 160 -0.22 7.03 -6.01
N ILE A 161 -0.82 7.44 -7.13
CA ILE A 161 -1.27 6.53 -8.18
C ILE A 161 -0.56 6.73 -9.51
N MET A 162 0.27 7.77 -9.67
CA MET A 162 0.98 8.06 -10.92
C MET A 162 1.81 6.86 -11.44
N GLY A 163 2.36 6.05 -10.53
CA GLY A 163 3.10 4.84 -10.87
C GLY A 163 2.25 3.75 -11.54
N LEU A 164 0.94 3.70 -11.29
CA LEU A 164 0.01 2.78 -11.98
C LEU A 164 -0.13 3.11 -13.48
N PHE A 165 0.16 4.37 -13.83
CA PHE A 165 0.17 4.88 -15.20
C PHE A 165 1.57 4.90 -15.81
N ASN A 166 2.57 4.34 -15.12
CA ASN A 166 3.97 4.36 -15.53
C ASN A 166 4.53 5.79 -15.71
N VAL A 167 3.97 6.77 -14.99
CA VAL A 167 4.40 8.17 -15.01
C VAL A 167 5.45 8.40 -13.93
N THR A 168 6.60 8.96 -14.31
CA THR A 168 7.71 9.30 -13.39
C THR A 168 8.18 10.74 -13.50
N THR A 169 7.77 11.46 -14.55
CA THR A 169 8.29 12.79 -14.93
C THR A 169 7.36 13.95 -14.55
N MET A 170 6.11 13.68 -14.17
CA MET A 170 5.16 14.69 -13.69
C MET A 170 5.75 15.48 -12.51
N GLY A 171 5.79 16.81 -12.58
CA GLY A 171 6.26 17.68 -11.49
C GLY A 171 5.51 17.40 -10.19
N ILE A 172 6.21 17.18 -9.09
CA ILE A 172 5.59 17.10 -7.76
C ILE A 172 5.59 18.52 -7.22
N ASN A 173 4.43 19.17 -7.07
CA ASN A 173 4.30 20.48 -6.43
C ASN A 173 3.26 20.40 -5.31
N TYR A 174 3.72 20.36 -4.07
CA TYR A 174 2.81 20.41 -2.92
C TYR A 174 2.14 21.78 -2.84
N GLY A 175 0.81 21.80 -2.67
CA GLY A 175 -0.01 23.01 -2.69
C GLY A 175 -0.78 23.30 -3.98
N GLU A 176 -0.65 22.46 -5.02
CA GLU A 176 -1.43 22.62 -6.26
C GLU A 176 -2.84 22.00 -6.21
N GLY A 177 -3.15 21.26 -5.15
CA GLY A 177 -4.46 20.64 -4.93
C GLY A 177 -4.87 19.68 -6.04
N SER A 178 -6.13 19.74 -6.45
CA SER A 178 -6.69 18.88 -7.52
C SER A 178 -6.06 19.09 -8.90
N GLN A 179 -5.25 20.15 -9.12
CA GLN A 179 -4.49 20.33 -10.37
C GLN A 179 -3.55 19.16 -10.65
N ALA A 180 -3.02 18.49 -9.62
CA ALA A 180 -2.20 17.31 -9.80
C ALA A 180 -2.99 16.17 -10.47
N LEU A 181 -4.26 15.97 -10.12
CA LEU A 181 -5.09 14.95 -10.76
C LEU A 181 -5.39 15.28 -12.22
N PHE A 182 -5.57 16.56 -12.56
CA PHE A 182 -5.75 16.98 -13.95
C PHE A 182 -4.48 16.70 -14.77
N ARG A 183 -3.31 17.11 -14.28
CA ARG A 183 -2.02 16.85 -14.97
C ARG A 183 -1.70 15.37 -15.11
N LEU A 184 -2.16 14.52 -14.20
CA LEU A 184 -1.97 13.06 -14.31
C LEU A 184 -2.89 12.43 -15.37
N ARG A 185 -4.02 13.07 -15.70
CA ARG A 185 -4.98 12.60 -16.71
C ARG A 185 -4.61 13.00 -18.13
N GLU A 186 -3.77 14.02 -18.30
CA GLU A 186 -3.22 14.46 -19.59
C GLU A 186 -2.14 13.51 -20.11
#